data_AF-A0A1J3DBS6-F1
#
_entry.id   AF-A0A1J3DBS6-F1
#
_cell.length_a   1.000
_cell.length_b   1.000
_cell.length_c   1.000
_cell.angle_alpha   90.00
_cell.angle_beta   90.00
_cell.angle_gamma   90.00
#
_symmetry.space_group_name_H-M   'P 1'
#
loop_
_entity.id
_entity.type
_entity.pdbx_description
1 polymer ?
#
loop_
_entity_poly.entity_id
_entity_poly.type
_entity_poly.pdbx_seq_one_letter_code
_entity_poly.pdbx_strand_id
1 'polypeptide(L)'
;MDKDLSCGEDVEDLSEFITDDIGYRNTQVFWDLVRCPIPTRACNKSVKTSIRAALGELGLYTCVGITAYGGSMNHSKDDLRNAGIFHEPQGELVADLILYARTWGKPRNLMVIPKPDQDSELHRVLKC
;
A
#
# COMPACT_ATOMS: atom_id res chain seq x y z
N MET A 1 17.30 -51.27 7.03
CA MET A 1 17.47 -50.33 8.15
C MET A 1 18.04 -49.07 7.55
N ASP A 2 17.11 -48.33 6.96
CA ASP A 2 17.31 -47.14 6.16
C ASP A 2 17.73 -46.00 7.08
N LYS A 3 18.81 -45.30 6.71
CA LYS A 3 19.17 -44.03 7.33
C LYS A 3 18.75 -42.95 6.35
N ASP A 4 17.57 -42.43 6.59
CA ASP A 4 17.02 -41.31 5.86
C ASP A 4 17.91 -40.06 6.00
N LEU A 5 18.05 -39.39 4.86
CA LEU A 5 18.51 -38.01 4.77
C LEU A 5 17.61 -37.11 5.62
N SER A 6 18.22 -36.24 6.42
CA SER A 6 17.59 -34.97 6.78
C SER A 6 18.66 -33.89 6.81
N CYS A 7 18.82 -33.20 5.67
CA CYS A 7 19.26 -31.82 5.66
C CYS A 7 18.00 -30.99 5.86
N GLY A 8 17.66 -30.72 7.12
CA GLY A 8 16.62 -29.75 7.47
C GLY A 8 17.30 -28.41 7.68
N GLU A 9 17.02 -27.47 6.80
CA GLU A 9 17.60 -26.12 6.75
C GLU A 9 17.37 -25.39 8.08
N ASP A 10 18.44 -24.82 8.64
CA ASP A 10 18.37 -23.79 9.66
C ASP A 10 17.73 -22.56 9.01
N VAL A 11 16.40 -22.50 8.96
CA VAL A 11 15.68 -21.31 8.50
C VAL A 11 15.83 -20.28 9.61
N GLU A 12 16.85 -19.44 9.47
CA GLU A 12 17.07 -18.29 10.34
C GLU A 12 15.77 -17.48 10.42
N ASP A 13 15.23 -17.33 11.62
CA ASP A 13 14.05 -16.53 11.89
C ASP A 13 14.41 -15.05 11.74
N LEU A 14 14.30 -14.55 10.51
CA LEU A 14 14.60 -13.16 10.18
C LEU A 14 13.56 -12.18 10.72
N SER A 15 12.51 -12.64 11.43
CA SER A 15 11.50 -11.75 12.01
C SER A 15 12.09 -10.79 13.04
N GLU A 16 13.18 -11.17 13.70
CA GLU A 16 13.90 -10.33 14.67
C GLU A 16 14.70 -9.20 14.00
N PHE A 17 15.03 -9.31 12.71
CA PHE A 17 15.60 -8.22 11.91
C PHE A 17 14.52 -7.30 11.31
N ILE A 18 13.24 -7.71 11.36
CA ILE A 18 12.10 -6.83 11.08
C ILE A 18 11.80 -6.03 12.35
N THR A 19 12.83 -5.38 12.88
CA THR A 19 12.63 -4.27 13.81
C THR A 19 11.99 -3.11 13.04
N ASP A 20 11.17 -2.31 13.71
CA ASP A 20 10.51 -1.10 13.21
C ASP A 20 11.47 -0.04 12.56
N ASP A 21 12.76 -0.35 12.44
CA ASP A 21 13.82 0.49 11.89
C ASP A 21 14.49 -0.09 10.64
N ILE A 22 13.75 -0.78 9.76
CA ILE A 22 14.28 -0.86 8.39
C ILE A 22 14.17 0.53 7.77
N GLY A 23 15.32 1.14 7.46
CA GLY A 23 15.47 2.41 6.74
C GLY A 23 14.91 2.41 5.32
N TYR A 24 13.80 1.72 5.06
CA TYR A 24 13.16 1.62 3.77
C TYR A 24 12.39 2.89 3.44
N ARG A 25 12.54 3.31 2.18
CA ARG A 25 11.63 4.25 1.53
C ARG A 25 10.24 3.61 1.53
N ASN A 26 9.44 3.92 2.55
CA ASN A 26 8.06 3.49 2.62
C ASN A 26 7.29 4.17 1.50
N THR A 27 6.54 3.37 0.74
CA THR A 27 5.67 3.87 -0.32
C THR A 27 4.24 3.74 0.15
N GLN A 28 3.53 4.86 0.29
CA GLN A 28 2.12 4.84 0.67
C GLN A 28 1.25 5.18 -0.54
N VAL A 29 0.30 4.30 -0.83
CA VAL A 29 -0.73 4.53 -1.83
C VAL A 29 -1.98 5.06 -1.11
N PHE A 30 -2.43 6.24 -1.52
CA PHE A 30 -3.67 6.87 -1.10
C PHE A 30 -4.69 6.73 -2.23
N TRP A 31 -5.73 5.94 -2.03
CA TRP A 31 -6.65 5.58 -3.09
C TRP A 31 -8.09 6.02 -2.80
N ASP A 32 -8.56 7.04 -3.49
CA ASP A 32 -9.95 7.49 -3.51
C ASP A 32 -10.82 6.55 -4.35
N LEU A 33 -11.67 5.78 -3.67
CA LEU A 33 -12.58 4.82 -4.29
C LEU A 33 -13.90 5.42 -4.74
N VAL A 34 -14.22 6.65 -4.31
CA VAL A 34 -15.38 7.38 -4.84
C VAL A 34 -15.09 7.77 -6.28
N ARG A 35 -13.87 8.25 -6.54
CA ARG A 35 -13.44 8.69 -7.88
C ARG A 35 -12.86 7.56 -8.73
N CYS A 36 -12.20 6.58 -8.13
CA CYS A 36 -11.59 5.45 -8.83
C CYS A 36 -11.95 4.12 -8.14
N PRO A 37 -13.20 3.62 -8.30
CA PRO A 37 -13.65 2.41 -7.62
C PRO A 37 -12.94 1.15 -8.13
N ILE A 38 -12.85 0.13 -7.27
CA ILE A 38 -12.44 -1.22 -7.68
C ILE A 38 -13.52 -1.79 -8.62
N PRO A 39 -13.16 -2.30 -9.81
CA PRO A 39 -14.14 -2.93 -10.68
C PRO A 39 -14.78 -4.16 -10.02
N THR A 40 -16.10 -4.31 -10.09
CA THR A 40 -16.86 -5.39 -9.40
C THR A 40 -16.40 -6.81 -9.72
N ARG A 41 -15.80 -7.02 -10.91
CA ARG A 41 -15.29 -8.33 -11.34
C ARG A 41 -13.79 -8.52 -11.06
N ALA A 42 -13.11 -7.52 -10.52
CA ALA A 42 -11.69 -7.59 -10.22
C ALA A 42 -11.46 -8.34 -8.91
N CYS A 43 -10.42 -9.17 -8.88
CA CYS A 43 -9.95 -9.78 -7.64
C CYS A 43 -9.09 -8.77 -6.86
N ASN A 44 -9.45 -8.47 -5.60
CA ASN A 44 -8.72 -7.53 -4.75
C ASN A 44 -7.22 -7.87 -4.62
N LYS A 45 -6.88 -9.16 -4.53
CA LYS A 45 -5.49 -9.63 -4.50
C LYS A 45 -4.76 -9.27 -5.79
N SER A 46 -5.38 -9.51 -6.94
CA SER A 46 -4.81 -9.16 -8.24
C SER A 46 -4.59 -7.66 -8.36
N VAL A 47 -5.54 -6.84 -7.90
CA VAL A 47 -5.41 -5.37 -7.96
C VAL A 47 -4.23 -4.89 -7.12
N LYS A 48 -4.08 -5.38 -5.88
CA LYS A 48 -2.88 -5.10 -5.07
C LYS A 48 -1.60 -5.52 -5.78
N THR A 49 -1.57 -6.74 -6.34
CA THR A 49 -0.39 -7.25 -7.04
C THR A 49 -0.04 -6.36 -8.22
N SER A 50 -1.02 -5.91 -9.01
CA SER A 50 -0.80 -4.99 -10.13
C SER A 50 -0.26 -3.63 -9.68
N ILE A 51 -0.81 -3.05 -8.60
CA ILE A 51 -0.30 -1.78 -8.03
C ILE A 51 1.16 -1.94 -7.58
N ARG A 52 1.49 -3.02 -6.87
CA ARG A 52 2.85 -3.30 -6.41
C ARG A 52 3.81 -3.58 -7.57
N ALA A 53 3.35 -4.27 -8.62
CA ALA A 53 4.13 -4.51 -9.82
C ALA A 53 4.47 -3.19 -10.52
N ALA A 54 3.49 -2.31 -10.71
CA ALA A 54 3.70 -0.98 -11.31
C ALA A 54 4.66 -0.12 -10.48
N LEU A 55 4.56 -0.16 -9.13
CA LEU A 55 5.52 0.50 -8.25
C LEU A 55 6.92 -0.11 -8.37
N GLY A 56 7.02 -1.44 -8.49
CA GLY A 56 8.29 -2.14 -8.73
C GLY A 56 8.94 -1.73 -10.06
N GLU A 57 8.17 -1.54 -11.12
CA GLU A 57 8.68 -1.02 -12.41
C GLU A 57 9.29 0.38 -12.29
N LEU A 58 8.85 1.17 -11.30
CA LEU A 58 9.40 2.49 -10.96
C LEU A 58 10.59 2.43 -9.99
N GLY A 59 11.06 1.24 -9.62
CA GLY A 59 12.14 1.05 -8.64
C GLY A 59 11.67 1.09 -7.18
N LEU A 60 10.35 1.13 -6.94
CA LEU A 60 9.74 1.21 -5.62
C LEU A 60 9.35 -0.19 -5.10
N TYR A 61 10.35 -1.04 -4.91
CA TYR A 61 10.18 -2.44 -4.51
C TYR A 61 9.84 -2.62 -3.02
N THR A 62 10.13 -1.61 -2.19
CA THR A 62 10.07 -1.71 -0.72
C THR A 62 8.68 -1.41 -0.16
N CYS A 63 8.43 -1.83 1.09
CA CYS A 63 7.19 -1.70 1.88
C CYS A 63 6.13 -0.74 1.29
N VAL A 64 5.19 -1.31 0.54
CA VAL A 64 4.04 -0.60 -0.02
C VAL A 64 2.83 -0.79 0.89
N GLY A 65 2.40 0.30 1.53
CA GLY A 65 1.10 0.41 2.18
C GLY A 65 0.05 0.90 1.18
N ILE A 66 -1.16 0.35 1.23
CA ILE A 66 -2.29 0.79 0.39
C ILE A 66 -3.46 1.10 1.30
N THR A 67 -3.85 2.37 1.36
CA THR A 67 -5.05 2.83 2.06
C THR A 67 -6.06 3.34 1.03
N ALA A 68 -7.27 2.81 1.11
CA ALA A 68 -8.37 3.13 0.24
C ALA A 68 -9.45 3.88 1.02
N TYR A 69 -9.95 4.97 0.44
CA TYR A 69 -10.80 5.97 1.09
C TYR A 69 -12.16 6.05 0.41
N GLY A 70 -13.20 6.21 1.22
CA GLY A 70 -14.58 6.35 0.74
C GLY A 70 -15.11 5.13 -0.03
N GLY A 71 -16.12 5.38 -0.85
CA GLY A 71 -16.80 4.39 -1.71
C GLY A 71 -17.73 3.44 -0.93
N SER A 72 -18.95 3.24 -1.45
CA SER A 72 -19.79 2.11 -1.05
C SER A 72 -19.32 0.87 -1.82
N MET A 73 -18.84 -0.14 -1.11
CA MET A 73 -18.30 -1.34 -1.74
C MET A 73 -19.31 -2.48 -1.81
N ASN A 74 -19.24 -3.21 -2.92
CA ASN A 74 -19.88 -4.52 -3.06
C ASN A 74 -19.08 -5.64 -2.36
N HIS A 75 -17.83 -5.37 -1.99
CA HIS A 75 -16.95 -6.27 -1.25
C HIS A 75 -16.99 -5.95 0.23
N SER A 76 -16.86 -6.97 1.08
CA SER A 76 -16.81 -6.76 2.53
C SER A 76 -15.50 -6.06 2.92
N LYS A 77 -15.51 -5.31 4.03
CA LYS A 77 -14.29 -4.73 4.61
C LYS A 77 -13.21 -5.78 4.86
N ASP A 78 -13.62 -7.01 5.16
CA ASP A 78 -12.72 -8.14 5.39
C ASP A 78 -12.01 -8.59 4.10
N ASP A 79 -12.66 -8.50 2.93
CA ASP A 79 -12.06 -8.90 1.65
C ASP A 79 -10.86 -8.03 1.27
N LEU A 80 -10.92 -6.73 1.55
CA LEU A 80 -9.80 -5.82 1.32
C LEU A 80 -8.70 -6.00 2.34
N ARG A 81 -9.06 -6.13 3.63
CA ARG A 81 -8.07 -6.40 4.67
C ARG A 81 -7.31 -7.69 4.39
N ASN A 82 -8.01 -8.75 3.97
CA ASN A 82 -7.42 -10.03 3.58
C ASN A 82 -6.57 -9.94 2.30
N ALA A 83 -6.89 -8.99 1.41
CA ALA A 83 -6.01 -8.64 0.30
C ALA A 83 -4.81 -7.79 0.74
N GLY A 84 -4.83 -7.20 1.94
CA GLY A 84 -3.83 -6.26 2.44
C GLY A 84 -3.97 -4.87 1.84
N ILE A 85 -5.22 -4.43 1.64
CA ILE A 85 -5.63 -3.07 1.35
C ILE A 85 -6.40 -2.59 2.58
N PHE A 86 -5.96 -1.49 3.19
CA PHE A 86 -6.64 -0.90 4.34
C PHE A 86 -7.77 -0.01 3.86
N HIS A 87 -9.00 -0.21 4.37
CA HIS A 87 -10.18 0.55 3.92
C HIS A 87 -10.68 1.47 5.03
N GLU A 88 -10.68 2.77 4.72
CA GLU A 88 -11.15 3.86 5.57
C GLU A 88 -12.31 4.61 4.88
N PRO A 89 -13.55 4.10 4.97
CA PRO A 89 -14.69 4.71 4.30
C PRO A 89 -15.04 6.12 4.80
N GLN A 90 -14.65 6.47 6.03
CA GLN A 90 -14.80 7.80 6.62
C GLN A 90 -13.46 8.56 6.76
N GLY A 91 -12.39 8.05 6.18
CA GLY A 91 -11.07 8.68 6.27
C GLY A 91 -10.98 9.93 5.39
N GLU A 92 -10.12 10.87 5.80
CA GLU A 92 -9.87 12.13 5.10
C GLU A 92 -8.55 12.03 4.34
N LEU A 93 -8.59 11.54 3.10
CA LEU A 93 -7.42 11.26 2.26
C LEU A 93 -6.41 12.42 2.25
N VAL A 94 -6.90 13.66 2.10
CA VAL A 94 -6.05 14.85 2.02
C VAL A 94 -5.33 15.10 3.35
N ALA A 95 -6.04 14.95 4.47
CA ALA A 95 -5.46 15.16 5.79
C ALA A 95 -4.38 14.11 6.10
N ASP A 96 -4.67 12.84 5.81
CA ASP A 96 -3.74 11.74 6.03
C ASP A 96 -2.50 11.84 5.13
N LEU A 97 -2.69 12.27 3.88
CA LEU A 97 -1.58 12.53 2.97
C LEU A 97 -0.67 13.64 3.50
N ILE A 98 -1.25 14.76 3.96
CA ILE A 98 -0.49 15.86 4.55
C ILE A 98 0.24 15.39 5.80
N LEU A 99 -0.43 14.64 6.67
CA LEU A 99 0.17 14.09 7.88
C LEU A 99 1.34 13.17 7.55
N TYR A 100 1.15 12.25 6.60
CA TYR A 100 2.19 11.33 6.12
C TYR A 100 3.39 12.10 5.56
N ALA A 101 3.16 13.08 4.70
CA ALA A 101 4.20 13.92 4.11
C ALA A 101 4.96 14.77 5.14
N ARG A 102 4.30 15.15 6.25
CA ARG A 102 4.91 15.92 7.34
C ARG A 102 5.72 15.08 8.32
N THR A 103 5.68 13.75 8.25
CA THR A 103 6.46 12.93 9.18
C THR A 103 7.97 13.10 8.93
N TRP A 104 8.67 13.65 9.93
CA TRP A 104 10.08 14.01 9.83
C TRP A 104 10.97 12.76 9.85
N GLY A 105 12.14 12.85 9.19
CA GLY A 105 13.28 11.97 9.47
C GLY A 105 13.68 10.94 8.41
N LYS A 106 12.84 10.63 7.39
CA LYS A 106 13.21 9.72 6.28
C LYS A 106 12.46 10.09 4.99
N PRO A 107 13.09 10.03 3.79
CA PRO A 107 12.39 10.21 2.52
C PRO A 107 11.33 9.11 2.34
N ARG A 108 10.10 9.51 2.04
CA ARG A 108 8.96 8.61 1.78
C ARG A 108 8.44 8.84 0.38
N ASN A 109 7.97 7.77 -0.26
CA ASN A 109 7.28 7.88 -1.53
C ASN A 109 5.77 7.86 -1.26
N LEU A 110 5.02 8.58 -2.08
CA LEU A 110 3.57 8.52 -2.06
C LEU A 110 3.04 8.37 -3.48
N MET A 111 1.89 7.71 -3.60
CA MET A 111 1.11 7.60 -4.83
C MET A 111 -0.34 7.94 -4.51
N VAL A 112 -1.00 8.71 -5.37
CA VAL A 112 -2.42 9.08 -5.21
C VAL A 112 -3.22 8.54 -6.39
N ILE A 113 -4.33 7.85 -6.10
CA ILE A 113 -5.23 7.26 -7.10
C ILE A 113 -6.65 7.78 -6.84
N PRO A 114 -7.36 8.36 -7.82
CA PRO A 114 -6.85 8.77 -9.11
C PRO A 114 -5.96 10.01 -8.96
N LYS A 115 -5.30 10.41 -10.05
CA LYS A 115 -4.59 11.68 -10.11
C LYS A 115 -5.54 12.81 -9.64
N PRO A 116 -5.10 13.70 -8.74
CA PRO A 116 -5.92 14.82 -8.30
C PRO A 116 -6.31 15.69 -9.49
N ASP A 117 -7.45 16.39 -9.35
CA ASP A 117 -7.92 17.31 -10.38
C ASP A 117 -6.90 18.45 -10.56
N GLN A 118 -6.67 18.92 -11.78
CA GLN A 118 -5.70 19.97 -12.05
C GLN A 118 -5.99 21.27 -11.31
N ASP A 119 -7.27 21.54 -11.04
CA ASP A 119 -7.71 22.74 -10.34
C ASP A 119 -7.86 22.51 -8.82
N SER A 120 -7.60 21.29 -8.34
CA SER A 120 -7.68 20.99 -6.90
C SER A 120 -6.46 21.48 -6.13
N GLU A 121 -6.70 21.94 -4.91
CA GLU A 121 -5.66 22.30 -3.95
C GLU A 121 -4.63 21.17 -3.73
N LEU A 122 -5.09 19.91 -3.75
CA LEU A 122 -4.22 18.74 -3.63
C LEU A 122 -3.22 18.63 -4.79
N HIS A 123 -3.65 18.93 -6.03
CA HIS A 123 -2.75 18.93 -7.19
C HIS A 123 -1.73 20.06 -7.13
N ARG A 124 -2.10 21.24 -6.63
CA ARG A 124 -1.15 22.33 -6.40
C ARG A 124 -0.07 21.90 -5.40
N VAL A 125 -0.47 21.31 -4.27
CA VAL A 125 0.44 20.87 -3.20
C VAL A 125 1.40 19.78 -3.66
N LEU A 126 0.95 18.85 -4.50
CA LEU A 126 1.78 17.73 -4.98
C LEU A 126 2.76 18.08 -6.10
N LYS A 127 2.64 19.26 -6.73
CA LYS A 127 3.58 19.74 -7.76
C LYS A 127 4.78 20.51 -7.21
N CYS A 128 4.77 20.83 -5.92
CA CYS A 128 5.79 21.67 -5.27
C CYS A 128 7.13 20.95 -5.12
#